data_AF-K3X0X1-F1
#
_entry.id   AF-K3X0X1-F1
#
_cell.length_a   1.000
_cell.length_b   1.000
_cell.length_c   1.000
_cell.angle_alpha   90.00
_cell.angle_beta   90.00
_cell.angle_gamma   90.00
#
_symmetry.space_group_name_H-M   'P 1'
#
loop_
_entity.id
_entity.type
_entity.pdbx_description
1 polymer ?
#
loop_
_entity_poly.entity_id
_entity_poly.type
_entity_poly.pdbx_seq_one_letter_code
_entity_poly.pdbx_strand_id
1 'polypeptide(L)'
;MRNALIALVVLLLVSMASGSPAYRSRIPNGFNVPNVLAVGHSDSQGNSDSLNAFGKAFDKAGKKWTVALCQADSDGDGQTNGQELGDPCCVWATGGTPLRVSGLSDPGIKASMSDPTLWSSQNCTMTSSSTNSTISTSAAPQRTYAIATTAFTAGLAIATLFVMY
;
A
#
# COMPACT_ATOMS: atom_id res chain seq x y z
N MET A 1 23.97 -31.20 -27.58
CA MET A 1 23.66 -31.15 -26.13
C MET A 1 23.89 -29.77 -25.50
N ARG A 2 24.96 -29.03 -25.84
CA ARG A 2 25.24 -27.69 -25.28
C ARG A 2 24.18 -26.61 -25.60
N ASN A 3 23.60 -26.64 -26.80
CA ASN A 3 22.59 -25.66 -27.23
C ASN A 3 21.20 -25.95 -26.62
N ALA A 4 20.93 -27.20 -26.23
CA ALA A 4 19.69 -27.60 -25.57
C ALA A 4 19.65 -27.12 -24.11
N LEU A 5 20.81 -27.07 -23.44
CA LEU A 5 20.93 -26.52 -22.08
C LEU A 5 20.71 -25.00 -22.03
N ILE A 6 21.15 -24.27 -23.06
CA ILE A 6 20.93 -22.81 -23.15
C ILE A 6 19.44 -22.49 -23.36
N ALA A 7 18.74 -23.28 -24.19
CA ALA A 7 17.31 -23.11 -24.40
C ALA A 7 16.47 -23.38 -23.14
N LEU A 8 16.90 -24.34 -22.29
CA LEU A 8 16.19 -24.69 -21.05
C LEU A 8 16.31 -23.59 -19.97
N VAL A 9 17.44 -22.88 -19.92
CA VAL A 9 17.68 -21.79 -18.94
C VAL A 9 16.91 -20.52 -19.29
N VAL A 10 16.68 -20.23 -20.58
CA VAL A 10 15.91 -19.05 -21.03
C VAL A 10 14.39 -19.24 -20.81
N LEU A 11 13.89 -20.48 -20.81
CA LEU A 11 12.47 -20.79 -20.61
C LEU A 11 12.01 -20.65 -19.14
N LEU A 12 12.93 -20.54 -18.18
CA LEU A 12 12.65 -20.46 -16.74
C LEU A 12 12.48 -19.03 -16.20
N LEU A 13 12.58 -18.00 -17.04
CA LEU A 13 12.36 -16.60 -16.65
C LEU A 13 10.87 -16.19 -16.67
N VAL A 14 9.95 -17.13 -16.42
CA VAL A 14 8.53 -16.81 -16.24
C VAL A 14 8.41 -15.97 -14.98
N SER A 15 8.44 -14.67 -15.18
CA SER A 15 8.31 -13.64 -14.16
C SER A 15 6.99 -13.87 -13.45
N MET A 16 7.03 -14.19 -12.17
CA MET A 16 5.82 -14.29 -11.35
C MET A 16 5.20 -12.89 -11.31
N ALA A 17 4.17 -12.66 -12.14
CA ALA A 17 3.45 -11.41 -12.18
C ALA A 17 2.61 -11.27 -10.90
N SER A 18 3.25 -10.83 -9.82
CA SER A 18 2.56 -10.38 -8.61
C SER A 18 2.01 -8.98 -8.88
N GLY A 19 0.92 -8.92 -9.65
CA GLY A 19 0.34 -7.67 -10.12
C GLY A 19 -0.67 -7.08 -9.14
N SER A 20 -1.81 -7.74 -8.97
CA SER A 20 -2.99 -7.10 -8.36
C SER A 20 -2.82 -6.68 -6.89
N PRO A 21 -2.38 -7.55 -5.95
CA PRO A 21 -2.23 -7.13 -4.54
C PRO A 21 -1.19 -6.02 -4.35
N ALA A 22 -0.09 -6.09 -5.09
CA ALA A 22 1.00 -5.12 -4.99
C ALA A 22 0.63 -3.74 -5.55
N TYR A 23 -0.38 -3.64 -6.43
CA TYR A 23 -0.88 -2.35 -6.92
C TYR A 23 -1.93 -1.75 -6.00
N ARG A 24 -2.81 -2.58 -5.41
CA ARG A 24 -3.78 -2.13 -4.39
C ARG A 24 -3.10 -1.53 -3.16
N SER A 25 -1.91 -2.00 -2.79
CA SER A 25 -1.11 -1.41 -1.71
C SER A 25 -0.45 -0.06 -2.06
N ARG A 26 -0.47 0.34 -3.34
CA ARG A 26 0.14 1.61 -3.81
C ARG A 26 -0.85 2.75 -3.91
N ILE A 27 -2.10 2.54 -3.51
CA ILE A 27 -3.16 3.56 -3.47
C ILE A 27 -3.80 3.56 -2.07
N PRO A 28 -4.29 4.70 -1.58
CA PRO A 28 -4.95 4.76 -0.28
C PRO A 28 -6.21 3.88 -0.30
N ASN A 29 -6.46 3.16 0.79
CA ASN A 29 -7.61 2.27 0.95
C ASN A 29 -7.86 1.29 -0.20
N GLY A 30 -6.85 0.91 -0.99
CA GLY A 30 -7.05 0.02 -2.15
C GLY A 30 -7.67 -1.34 -1.80
N PHE A 31 -7.60 -1.75 -0.53
CA PHE A 31 -8.23 -2.96 0.01
C PHE A 31 -9.62 -2.79 0.61
N ASN A 32 -10.06 -1.54 0.85
CA ASN A 32 -11.18 -1.22 1.72
C ASN A 32 -12.39 -0.62 0.98
N VAL A 33 -12.32 -0.45 -0.35
CA VAL A 33 -13.45 0.05 -1.14
C VAL A 33 -14.59 -0.98 -1.10
N PRO A 34 -15.81 -0.60 -0.66
CA PRO A 34 -16.92 -1.55 -0.51
C PRO A 34 -17.28 -2.24 -1.83
N ASN A 35 -17.44 -3.57 -1.78
CA ASN A 35 -17.81 -4.41 -2.93
C ASN A 35 -16.84 -4.35 -4.13
N VAL A 36 -15.60 -3.85 -3.93
CA VAL A 36 -14.57 -3.77 -4.98
C VAL A 36 -13.33 -4.53 -4.53
N LEU A 37 -13.08 -5.66 -5.18
CA LEU A 37 -11.91 -6.51 -4.92
C LEU A 37 -10.69 -6.10 -5.76
N ALA A 38 -10.89 -5.32 -6.82
CA ALA A 38 -9.81 -4.89 -7.70
C ALA A 38 -10.08 -3.48 -8.24
N VAL A 39 -9.76 -2.46 -7.42
CA VAL A 39 -9.82 -1.05 -7.83
C VAL A 39 -8.96 -0.85 -9.09
N GLY A 40 -9.54 -0.23 -10.11
CA GLY A 40 -8.89 0.00 -11.41
C GLY A 40 -9.24 -1.02 -12.49
N HIS A 41 -9.84 -2.16 -12.14
CA HIS A 41 -10.34 -3.13 -13.11
C HIS A 41 -11.78 -2.83 -13.51
N SER A 42 -12.15 -3.13 -14.76
CA SER A 42 -13.50 -2.85 -15.28
C SER A 42 -14.60 -3.72 -14.68
N ASP A 43 -14.24 -4.88 -14.12
CA ASP A 43 -15.17 -5.83 -13.48
C ASP A 43 -15.20 -5.70 -11.96
N SER A 44 -14.42 -4.78 -11.38
CA SER A 44 -14.17 -4.58 -9.94
C SER A 44 -13.74 -5.83 -9.16
N GLN A 45 -13.52 -6.96 -9.84
CA GLN A 45 -13.22 -8.27 -9.25
C GLN A 45 -11.78 -8.71 -9.56
N GLY A 46 -11.20 -8.19 -10.64
CA GLY A 46 -9.85 -8.56 -11.08
C GLY A 46 -9.81 -9.87 -11.86
N ASN A 47 -10.95 -10.33 -12.39
CA ASN A 47 -11.03 -11.50 -13.27
C ASN A 47 -10.67 -11.14 -14.72
N SER A 48 -10.71 -9.85 -15.07
CA SER A 48 -10.35 -9.30 -16.38
C SER A 48 -9.16 -8.36 -16.28
N ASP A 49 -8.25 -8.41 -17.26
CA ASP A 49 -7.15 -7.43 -17.40
C ASP A 49 -7.62 -6.05 -17.91
N SER A 50 -8.90 -5.93 -18.26
CA SER A 50 -9.47 -4.67 -18.73
C SER A 50 -9.51 -3.64 -17.60
N LEU A 51 -8.96 -2.46 -17.88
CA LEU A 51 -8.89 -1.36 -16.92
C LEU A 51 -10.09 -0.42 -17.07
N ASN A 52 -10.61 0.05 -15.93
CA ASN A 52 -11.55 1.17 -15.88
C ASN A 52 -10.81 2.51 -16.08
N ALA A 53 -11.52 3.64 -15.97
CA ALA A 53 -10.92 4.96 -16.21
C ALA A 53 -9.78 5.26 -15.22
N PHE A 54 -9.98 4.99 -13.92
CA PHE A 54 -8.94 5.11 -12.90
C PHE A 54 -7.75 4.19 -13.16
N GLY A 55 -7.98 2.92 -13.50
CA GLY A 55 -6.90 1.96 -13.78
C GLY A 55 -5.98 2.44 -14.91
N LYS A 56 -6.55 3.02 -15.97
CA LYS A 56 -5.79 3.63 -17.08
C LYS A 56 -5.02 4.86 -16.61
N ALA A 57 -5.61 5.70 -15.76
CA ALA A 57 -4.94 6.87 -15.19
C ALA A 57 -3.77 6.46 -14.27
N PHE A 58 -3.97 5.45 -13.43
CA PHE A 58 -2.94 4.87 -12.57
C PHE A 58 -1.80 4.25 -13.38
N ASP A 59 -2.11 3.52 -14.46
CA ASP A 59 -1.10 2.99 -15.38
C ASP A 59 -0.27 4.11 -16.03
N LYS A 60 -0.94 5.15 -16.54
CA LYS A 60 -0.29 6.34 -17.11
C LYS A 60 0.58 7.09 -16.10
N ALA A 61 0.21 7.08 -14.81
CA ALA A 61 1.01 7.63 -13.72
C ALA A 61 2.21 6.73 -13.33
N GLY A 62 2.48 5.66 -14.08
CA GLY A 62 3.54 4.71 -13.79
C GLY A 62 3.22 3.79 -12.61
N LYS A 63 1.93 3.56 -12.35
CA LYS A 63 1.42 2.74 -11.24
C LYS A 63 1.88 3.26 -9.87
N LYS A 64 1.80 4.60 -9.71
CA LYS A 64 2.16 5.36 -8.51
C LYS A 64 1.02 6.29 -8.12
N TRP A 65 0.79 6.42 -6.81
CA TRP A 65 -0.07 7.47 -6.26
C TRP A 65 0.65 8.82 -6.32
N THR A 66 0.54 9.50 -7.46
CA THR A 66 1.09 10.84 -7.63
C THR A 66 0.05 11.88 -7.22
N VAL A 67 0.50 13.10 -6.88
CA VAL A 67 -0.40 14.23 -6.60
C VAL A 67 -1.34 14.48 -7.78
N ALA A 68 -0.82 14.42 -9.01
CA ALA A 68 -1.62 14.59 -10.23
C ALA A 68 -2.69 13.50 -10.38
N LEU A 69 -2.37 12.24 -10.06
CA LEU A 69 -3.37 11.17 -10.05
C LEU A 69 -4.38 11.41 -8.94
N CYS A 70 -3.95 11.71 -7.72
CA CYS A 70 -4.86 11.95 -6.61
C CYS A 70 -5.87 13.07 -6.89
N GLN A 71 -5.43 14.17 -7.51
CA GLN A 71 -6.27 15.32 -7.85
C GLN A 71 -7.11 15.12 -9.12
N ALA A 72 -6.86 14.08 -9.90
CA ALA A 72 -7.64 13.82 -11.10
C ALA A 72 -9.02 13.25 -10.73
N ASP A 73 -10.04 13.65 -11.49
CA ASP A 73 -11.34 13.00 -11.56
C ASP A 73 -11.29 12.04 -12.75
N SER A 74 -11.04 10.75 -12.49
CA SER A 74 -10.73 9.81 -13.57
C SER A 74 -11.97 9.39 -14.36
N ASP A 75 -13.10 9.23 -13.67
CA ASP A 75 -14.33 8.76 -14.28
C ASP A 75 -15.30 9.89 -14.65
N GLY A 76 -15.06 11.13 -14.19
CA GLY A 76 -15.77 12.34 -14.58
C GLY A 76 -17.08 12.53 -13.81
N ASP A 77 -17.16 12.11 -12.55
CA ASP A 77 -18.34 12.26 -11.70
C ASP A 77 -18.31 13.53 -10.83
N GLY A 78 -17.23 14.31 -10.90
CA GLY A 78 -17.01 15.53 -10.12
C GLY A 78 -16.25 15.32 -8.81
N GLN A 79 -15.82 14.10 -8.50
CA GLN A 79 -14.96 13.79 -7.36
C GLN A 79 -13.55 13.44 -7.83
N THR A 80 -12.56 13.88 -7.08
CA THR A 80 -11.17 13.48 -7.31
C THR A 80 -10.92 12.07 -6.76
N ASN A 81 -9.99 11.34 -7.38
CA ASN A 81 -9.58 10.01 -6.93
C ASN A 81 -9.19 10.02 -5.43
N GLY A 82 -8.54 11.10 -4.96
CA GLY A 82 -8.18 11.29 -3.56
C GLY A 82 -9.39 11.49 -2.65
N GLN A 83 -10.38 12.28 -3.07
CA GLN A 83 -11.62 12.42 -2.31
C GLN A 83 -12.30 11.08 -2.11
N GLU A 84 -12.34 10.23 -3.13
CA GLU A 84 -13.01 8.93 -3.11
C GLU A 84 -12.25 7.86 -2.31
N LEU A 85 -10.93 7.77 -2.53
CA LEU A 85 -10.06 6.78 -1.88
C LEU A 85 -9.55 7.22 -0.50
N GLY A 86 -10.02 8.35 0.03
CA GLY A 86 -9.77 8.77 1.41
C GLY A 86 -8.46 9.54 1.63
N ASP A 87 -7.92 10.13 0.58
CA ASP A 87 -6.81 11.09 0.59
C ASP A 87 -7.23 12.43 -0.07
N PRO A 88 -8.23 13.16 0.48
CA PRO A 88 -8.74 14.40 -0.12
C PRO A 88 -7.70 15.53 -0.20
N CYS A 89 -6.58 15.39 0.53
CA CYS A 89 -5.50 16.37 0.54
C CYS A 89 -4.29 15.97 -0.32
N CYS A 90 -4.31 14.79 -0.94
CA CYS A 90 -3.20 14.30 -1.77
C CYS A 90 -1.85 14.27 -1.06
N VAL A 91 -1.88 13.86 0.20
CA VAL A 91 -0.71 13.79 1.10
C VAL A 91 -0.36 12.35 1.47
N TRP A 92 -1.21 11.38 1.13
CA TRP A 92 -0.92 9.98 1.38
C TRP A 92 0.26 9.51 0.55
N ALA A 93 1.13 8.73 1.18
CA ALA A 93 2.22 8.02 0.53
C ALA A 93 2.09 6.52 0.82
N THR A 94 2.68 5.68 -0.05
CA THR A 94 2.63 4.22 0.09
C THR A 94 3.04 3.76 1.49
N GLY A 95 2.16 2.98 2.12
CA GLY A 95 2.33 2.50 3.49
C GLY A 95 1.86 3.46 4.59
N GLY A 96 1.45 4.69 4.24
CA GLY A 96 0.89 5.65 5.18
C GLY A 96 -0.56 5.34 5.55
N THR A 97 -1.09 6.11 6.51
CA THR A 97 -2.50 6.05 6.91
C THR A 97 -3.30 7.08 6.11
N PRO A 98 -4.35 6.68 5.37
CA PRO A 98 -5.25 7.63 4.70
C PRO A 98 -5.97 8.53 5.70
N LEU A 99 -6.30 9.76 5.29
CA LEU A 99 -7.03 10.71 6.14
C LEU A 99 -8.45 10.25 6.46
N ARG A 100 -9.02 9.38 5.63
CA ARG A 100 -10.35 8.81 5.78
C ARG A 100 -10.35 7.35 5.34
N VAL A 101 -11.04 6.47 6.08
CA VAL A 101 -11.09 5.02 5.82
C VAL A 101 -12.51 4.49 5.58
N SER A 102 -13.54 5.35 5.64
CA SER A 102 -14.95 4.98 5.57
C SER A 102 -15.74 5.90 4.66
N GLY A 103 -16.77 5.38 3.97
CA GLY A 103 -17.55 6.13 2.98
C GLY A 103 -16.80 6.30 1.66
N LEU A 104 -16.03 5.28 1.27
CA LEU A 104 -15.18 5.25 0.07
C LEU A 104 -16.00 4.89 -1.17
N SER A 105 -15.52 5.25 -2.36
CA SER A 105 -16.10 4.88 -3.65
C SER A 105 -15.04 4.35 -4.63
N ASP A 106 -15.50 3.77 -5.75
CA ASP A 106 -14.64 3.30 -6.84
C ASP A 106 -14.37 4.44 -7.84
N PRO A 107 -13.13 4.96 -7.93
CA PRO A 107 -12.79 6.12 -8.75
C PRO A 107 -12.84 5.87 -10.27
N GLY A 108 -13.22 4.66 -10.69
CA GLY A 108 -13.44 4.32 -12.09
C GLY A 108 -14.91 4.09 -12.45
N ILE A 109 -15.86 4.30 -11.54
CA ILE A 109 -17.28 4.04 -11.72
C ILE A 109 -18.10 5.26 -11.26
N LYS A 110 -18.56 6.05 -12.24
CA LYS A 110 -19.35 7.30 -12.01
C LYS A 110 -20.54 7.19 -11.05
N ALA A 111 -21.13 6.00 -10.92
CA ALA A 111 -22.28 5.76 -10.04
C ALA A 111 -21.89 5.45 -8.60
N SER A 112 -20.60 5.18 -8.35
CA SER A 112 -20.02 4.98 -7.04
C SER A 112 -19.53 6.34 -6.54
N MET A 113 -20.35 7.03 -5.76
CA MET A 113 -19.97 8.34 -5.21
C MET A 113 -19.82 8.30 -3.70
N SER A 114 -18.84 9.04 -3.17
CA SER A 114 -18.68 9.25 -1.74
C SER A 114 -19.51 10.47 -1.30
N ASP A 115 -19.86 10.57 -0.02
CA ASP A 115 -20.56 11.74 0.52
C ASP A 115 -19.59 12.94 0.64
N PRO A 116 -19.80 14.07 -0.07
CA PRO A 116 -18.89 15.21 -0.04
C PRO A 116 -18.70 15.88 1.32
N THR A 117 -19.63 15.68 2.24
CA THR A 117 -19.50 16.20 3.61
C THR A 117 -18.31 15.58 4.35
N LEU A 118 -17.85 14.39 3.93
CA LEU A 118 -16.75 13.64 4.56
C LEU A 118 -15.36 14.28 4.36
N TRP A 119 -15.21 15.24 3.45
CA TRP A 119 -13.98 16.02 3.29
C TRP A 119 -14.18 17.53 3.30
N SER A 120 -15.41 17.99 3.52
CA SER A 120 -15.72 19.43 3.55
C SER A 120 -15.04 20.18 4.69
N SER A 121 -14.70 19.49 5.79
CA SER A 121 -14.00 20.08 6.96
C SER A 121 -12.49 19.82 6.97
N GLN A 122 -11.95 19.09 5.99
CA GLN A 122 -10.53 18.71 5.97
C GLN A 122 -9.67 19.90 5.55
N ASN A 123 -8.81 20.37 6.45
CA ASN A 123 -7.89 21.45 6.16
C ASN A 123 -6.56 20.90 5.62
N CYS A 124 -6.40 20.89 4.31
CA CYS A 124 -5.20 20.39 3.63
C CYS A 124 -3.95 21.27 3.81
N THR A 125 -4.04 22.37 4.55
CA THR A 125 -2.88 23.24 4.85
C THR A 125 -2.06 22.79 6.07
N MET A 126 -2.55 21.85 6.90
CA MET A 126 -1.85 21.45 8.14
C MET A 126 -1.06 20.13 8.05
N THR A 127 -1.20 19.35 6.97
CA THR A 127 -0.62 17.99 6.92
C THR A 127 0.86 17.95 6.53
N SER A 128 1.52 19.10 6.31
CA SER A 128 2.98 19.16 6.14
C SER A 128 3.77 19.07 7.45
N SER A 129 3.11 19.04 8.62
CA SER A 129 3.78 19.08 9.93
C SER A 129 3.29 17.95 10.84
N SER A 130 3.68 16.72 10.53
CA SER A 130 3.60 15.58 11.48
C SER A 130 4.97 14.92 11.61
N THR A 131 5.96 15.69 12.05
CA THR A 131 7.25 15.20 12.58
C THR A 131 7.86 16.27 13.49
N ASN A 132 7.31 16.42 14.69
CA ASN A 132 8.02 16.64 15.95
C ASN A 132 7.02 17.07 17.02
N SER A 133 6.54 16.12 17.80
CA SER A 133 6.02 16.43 19.13
C SER A 133 7.19 16.88 19.99
N THR A 134 7.36 18.20 20.11
CA THR A 134 8.18 18.83 21.14
C THR A 134 7.55 18.52 22.50
N ILE A 135 8.03 17.46 23.13
CA ILE A 135 7.76 17.17 24.54
C ILE A 135 8.66 18.10 25.37
N SER A 136 8.10 19.20 25.88
CA SER A 136 8.70 19.96 26.98
C SER A 136 8.24 19.39 28.32
N THR A 137 9.16 18.64 28.93
CA THR A 137 9.55 18.63 30.35
C THR A 137 8.49 18.70 31.47
N SER A 138 8.42 17.63 32.26
CA SER A 138 8.40 17.72 33.73
C SER A 138 9.03 16.47 34.35
N ALA A 139 9.95 16.69 35.30
CA ALA A 139 10.87 15.72 35.87
C ALA A 139 10.27 14.93 37.06
N ALA A 140 10.51 13.62 37.09
CA ALA A 140 10.48 12.76 38.29
C ALA A 140 11.29 11.46 38.01
N PRO A 141 11.90 10.81 39.02
CA PRO A 141 13.15 10.05 38.86
C PRO A 141 12.95 8.62 38.34
N GLN A 142 13.84 8.16 37.46
CA GLN A 142 13.84 6.81 36.91
C GLN A 142 14.57 5.81 37.81
N ARG A 143 13.90 4.69 38.14
CA ARG A 143 14.54 3.49 38.70
C ARG A 143 15.37 2.78 37.62
N THR A 144 16.62 2.54 37.93
CA THR A 144 17.57 1.78 37.13
C THR A 144 17.28 0.27 37.25
N TYR A 145 17.10 -0.42 36.12
CA TYR A 145 17.18 -1.88 36.06
C TYR A 145 18.44 -2.27 35.28
N ALA A 146 19.32 -3.04 35.94
CA ALA A 146 20.56 -3.52 35.36
C ALA A 146 20.29 -4.67 34.37
N ILE A 147 20.83 -4.56 33.16
CA ILE A 147 20.80 -5.63 32.15
C ILE A 147 22.01 -6.52 32.39
N ALA A 148 21.76 -7.78 32.74
CA ALA A 148 22.80 -8.79 32.93
C ALA A 148 23.32 -9.27 31.56
N THR A 149 24.60 -9.01 31.28
CA THR A 149 25.35 -9.57 30.15
C THR A 149 25.88 -10.95 30.52
N THR A 150 25.29 -12.01 29.96
CA THR A 150 25.87 -13.36 30.01
C THR A 150 26.72 -13.62 28.78
N ALA A 151 28.02 -13.80 29.02
CA ALA A 151 29.03 -14.14 28.04
C ALA A 151 28.79 -15.53 27.43
N PHE A 152 28.89 -15.63 26.10
CA PHE A 152 28.98 -16.92 25.39
C PHE A 152 30.43 -17.40 25.41
N THR A 153 30.70 -18.47 26.15
CA THR A 153 31.94 -19.25 26.02
C THR A 153 31.70 -20.44 25.09
N ALA A 154 32.58 -20.58 24.10
CA ALA A 154 32.62 -21.67 23.14
C ALA A 154 32.77 -23.03 23.82
N GLY A 155 31.92 -23.98 23.45
CA GLY A 155 31.99 -25.38 23.86
C GLY A 155 31.83 -26.28 22.65
N LEU A 156 32.96 -26.82 22.17
CA LEU A 156 33.05 -27.87 21.17
C LEU A 156 32.52 -29.18 21.77
N ALA A 157 31.51 -29.80 21.15
CA ALA A 157 31.15 -31.20 21.43
C ALA A 157 30.65 -31.88 20.16
N ILE A 158 31.22 -33.06 19.91
CA ILE A 158 31.13 -33.86 18.68
C ILE A 158 30.21 -35.06 18.98
N ALA A 159 29.53 -35.54 17.92
CA ALA A 159 28.86 -36.85 17.80
C ALA A 159 27.53 -36.99 18.57
N THR A 160 26.51 -37.74 18.14
CA THR A 160 26.41 -38.86 17.18
C THR A 160 25.00 -38.91 16.57
N LEU A 161 24.95 -39.50 15.38
CA LEU A 161 23.82 -40.06 14.64
C LEU A 161 22.74 -40.73 15.52
N PHE A 162 21.45 -40.43 15.29
CA PHE A 162 20.37 -41.40 15.47
C PHE A 162 19.25 -41.12 14.44
N VAL A 163 19.18 -41.98 13.43
CA VAL A 163 18.03 -42.23 12.57
C VAL A 163 17.03 -43.04 13.39
N MET A 164 15.73 -42.75 13.34
CA MET A 164 14.65 -43.75 13.28
C MET A 164 13.29 -43.09 12.94
N TYR A 165 12.74 -43.57 11.82
CA TYR A 165 11.37 -43.54 11.29
C TYR A 165 10.68 -42.20 10.98
#